data_AF-A0A919Y3N4-F1
#
_entry.id   AF-A0A919Y3N4-F1
#
_cell.length_a   1.000
_cell.length_b   1.000
_cell.length_c   1.000
_cell.angle_alpha   90.00
_cell.angle_beta   90.00
_cell.angle_gamma   90.00
#
_symmetry.space_group_name_H-M   'P 1'
#
loop_
_entity.id
_entity.type
_entity.pdbx_description
1 polymer ?
#
loop_
_entity_poly.entity_id
_entity_poly.type
_entity_poly.pdbx_seq_one_letter_code
_entity_poly.pdbx_strand_id
1 'polypeptide(L)'
;MSIRATRAIFYKVHKGNATTIDYLNWAYRMIEEDQESKSLYMLSSMEETENIFRYQDYFNRSLSELGITIPDFEDCAREIIRKLCLEIVNKTKDPFEATKDIFKVTFEIDYPADLSVWINLDEGIDRIIYDDEYYKPDEKELKEQIELEAKNYLAAQDVENIR
;
A
#
# COMPACT_ATOMS: atom_id res chain seq x y z
N MET A 1 6.56 -7.59 15.13
CA MET A 1 5.22 -7.71 14.52
C MET A 1 5.07 -6.66 13.43
N SER A 2 5.18 -7.00 12.14
CA SER A 2 4.95 -6.01 11.09
C SER A 2 3.48 -5.75 10.88
N ILE A 3 3.05 -4.73 11.61
CA ILE A 3 1.84 -3.98 11.37
C ILE A 3 1.73 -3.61 9.88
N ARG A 4 2.84 -3.34 9.18
CA ARG A 4 2.87 -2.95 7.76
C ARG A 4 2.45 -4.09 6.81
N ALA A 5 2.98 -5.30 6.99
CA ALA A 5 2.57 -6.45 6.18
C ALA A 5 1.08 -6.76 6.35
N THR A 6 0.60 -6.72 7.59
CA THR A 6 -0.81 -6.91 7.96
C THR A 6 -1.71 -5.82 7.38
N ARG A 7 -1.39 -4.54 7.52
CA ARG A 7 -2.14 -3.42 6.92
C ARG A 7 -2.29 -3.58 5.41
N ALA A 8 -1.21 -3.99 4.73
CA ALA A 8 -1.25 -4.14 3.28
C ALA A 8 -2.18 -5.26 2.78
N ILE A 9 -2.23 -6.41 3.46
CA ILE A 9 -3.18 -7.46 3.09
C ILE A 9 -4.62 -7.04 3.47
N PHE A 10 -4.80 -6.38 4.61
CA PHE A 10 -6.12 -5.93 5.04
C PHE A 10 -6.75 -4.90 4.12
N TYR A 11 -5.96 -4.06 3.45
CA TYR A 11 -6.47 -3.20 2.38
C TYR A 11 -7.25 -4.01 1.32
N LYS A 12 -6.70 -5.15 0.89
CA LYS A 12 -7.34 -6.04 -0.09
C LYS A 12 -8.52 -6.82 0.49
N VAL A 13 -8.41 -7.24 1.76
CA VAL A 13 -9.48 -7.93 2.47
C VAL A 13 -10.72 -7.04 2.59
N HIS A 14 -10.55 -5.78 3.02
CA HIS A 14 -11.62 -4.81 3.15
C HIS A 14 -12.32 -4.53 1.80
N LYS A 15 -11.55 -4.55 0.70
CA LYS A 15 -12.07 -4.39 -0.67
C LYS A 15 -12.67 -5.66 -1.27
N GLY A 16 -12.58 -6.79 -0.57
CA GLY A 16 -13.08 -8.08 -1.06
C GLY A 16 -12.30 -8.63 -2.27
N ASN A 17 -11.05 -8.23 -2.48
CA ASN A 17 -10.25 -8.62 -3.63
C ASN A 17 -8.91 -9.31 -3.28
N ALA A 18 -8.72 -9.69 -2.02
CA ALA A 18 -7.57 -10.49 -1.60
C ALA A 18 -7.57 -11.86 -2.28
N THR A 19 -6.41 -12.27 -2.79
CA THR A 19 -6.18 -13.56 -3.47
C THR A 19 -5.45 -14.56 -2.58
N THR A 20 -5.40 -15.84 -2.96
CA THR A 20 -4.61 -16.86 -2.25
C THR A 20 -3.13 -16.47 -2.13
N ILE A 21 -2.56 -15.92 -3.20
CA ILE A 21 -1.18 -15.40 -3.26
C ILE A 21 -0.95 -14.27 -2.25
N ASP A 22 -1.95 -13.42 -2.01
CA ASP A 22 -1.83 -12.35 -1.01
C ASP A 22 -1.68 -12.90 0.41
N TYR A 23 -2.47 -13.92 0.76
CA TYR A 23 -2.36 -14.59 2.05
C TYR A 23 -1.04 -15.34 2.22
N LEU A 24 -0.53 -15.99 1.16
CA LEU A 24 0.80 -16.64 1.17
C LEU A 24 1.91 -15.62 1.38
N ASN A 25 1.90 -14.53 0.62
CA ASN A 25 2.92 -13.48 0.74
C ASN A 25 2.90 -12.82 2.12
N TRP A 26 1.71 -12.64 2.71
CA TRP A 26 1.60 -12.21 4.10
C TRP A 26 2.23 -13.24 5.04
N ALA A 27 1.90 -14.52 4.89
CA ALA A 27 2.44 -15.58 5.75
C ALA A 27 3.98 -15.64 5.71
N TYR A 28 4.57 -15.59 4.52
CA TYR A 28 6.02 -15.58 4.35
C TYR A 28 6.66 -14.38 5.04
N ARG A 29 6.11 -13.17 4.86
CA ARG A 29 6.63 -11.97 5.53
C ARG A 29 6.55 -12.05 7.05
N MET A 30 5.47 -12.61 7.59
CA MET A 30 5.33 -12.78 9.04
C MET A 30 6.39 -13.75 9.59
N ILE A 31 6.69 -14.83 8.86
CA ILE A 31 7.74 -15.78 9.23
C ILE A 31 9.13 -15.15 9.12
N GLU A 32 9.41 -14.37 8.06
CA GLU A 32 10.66 -13.62 7.89
C GLU A 32 10.93 -12.62 9.03
N GLU A 33 9.90 -12.23 9.76
CA GLU A 33 9.96 -11.33 10.92
C GLU A 33 9.82 -12.07 12.26
N ASP A 34 10.21 -13.34 12.29
CA ASP A 34 10.26 -14.19 13.47
C ASP A 34 8.90 -14.32 14.18
N GLN A 35 7.78 -14.21 13.45
CA GLN A 35 6.46 -14.51 13.99
C GLN A 35 6.17 -16.00 13.84
N GLU A 36 5.73 -16.61 14.93
CA GLU A 36 5.49 -18.05 14.99
C GLU A 36 4.07 -18.34 15.46
N SER A 37 3.32 -19.11 14.69
CA SER A 37 2.07 -19.72 15.14
C SER A 37 1.77 -20.98 14.32
N LYS A 38 0.97 -21.88 14.88
CA LYS A 38 0.64 -23.14 14.20
C LYS A 38 -0.14 -22.87 12.91
N SER A 39 -1.08 -21.94 12.98
CA SER A 39 -1.91 -21.59 11.82
C SER A 39 -1.11 -20.82 10.76
N LEU A 40 -0.10 -20.03 11.16
CA LEU A 40 0.77 -19.32 10.23
C LEU A 40 1.63 -20.29 9.40
N TYR A 41 2.25 -21.29 10.04
CA TYR A 41 3.02 -22.29 9.32
C TYR A 41 2.15 -23.11 8.38
N MET A 42 0.95 -23.46 8.81
CA MET A 42 0.00 -24.15 7.95
C MET A 42 -0.34 -23.30 6.72
N LEU A 43 -0.67 -22.02 6.92
CA LEU A 43 -0.96 -21.06 5.85
C LEU A 43 0.20 -20.97 4.84
N SER A 44 1.44 -20.87 5.32
CA SER A 44 2.63 -20.79 4.45
C SER A 44 2.94 -22.07 3.66
N SER A 45 2.37 -23.21 4.06
CA SER A 45 2.58 -24.50 3.39
C SER A 45 1.46 -24.87 2.40
N MET A 46 0.44 -24.04 2.26
CA MET A 46 -0.70 -24.33 1.39
C MET A 46 -0.33 -24.21 -0.09
N GLU A 47 -0.93 -25.06 -0.92
CA GLU A 47 -0.81 -24.95 -2.38
C GLU A 47 -1.67 -23.80 -2.92
N GLU A 48 -1.20 -23.08 -3.93
CA GLU A 48 -1.92 -21.93 -4.51
C GLU A 48 -3.29 -22.31 -5.11
N THR A 49 -3.45 -23.58 -5.49
CA THR A 49 -4.68 -24.17 -6.06
C THR A 49 -5.77 -24.45 -5.02
N GLU A 50 -5.44 -24.34 -3.73
CA GLU A 50 -6.38 -24.54 -2.63
C GLU A 50 -7.49 -23.48 -2.61
N ASN A 51 -8.61 -23.86 -2.01
CA ASN A 51 -9.76 -22.99 -1.91
C ASN A 51 -9.46 -21.74 -1.03
N ILE A 52 -9.83 -20.55 -1.51
CA ILE A 52 -9.64 -19.28 -0.80
C ILE A 52 -10.25 -19.23 0.61
N PHE A 53 -11.36 -19.93 0.86
CA PHE A 53 -11.97 -20.00 2.20
C PHE A 53 -11.05 -20.70 3.21
N ARG A 54 -10.21 -21.65 2.77
CA ARG A 54 -9.20 -22.28 3.64
C ARG A 54 -8.08 -21.30 3.98
N TYR A 55 -7.67 -20.47 3.03
CA TYR A 55 -6.70 -19.40 3.28
C TYR A 55 -7.25 -18.42 4.31
N GLN A 56 -8.51 -18.01 4.16
CA GLN A 56 -9.18 -17.11 5.11
C GLN A 56 -9.31 -17.72 6.52
N ASP A 57 -9.63 -19.01 6.63
CA ASP A 57 -9.69 -19.70 7.93
C ASP A 57 -8.33 -19.67 8.65
N TYR A 58 -7.27 -20.11 7.97
CA TYR A 58 -5.93 -20.12 8.57
C TYR A 58 -5.37 -18.72 8.80
N PHE A 59 -5.68 -17.75 7.93
CA PHE A 59 -5.35 -16.35 8.15
C PHE A 59 -5.98 -15.82 9.44
N ASN A 60 -7.31 -15.97 9.60
CA ASN A 60 -8.02 -15.51 10.80
C ASN A 60 -7.52 -16.18 12.08
N ARG A 61 -7.22 -17.49 12.01
CA ARG A 61 -6.63 -18.21 13.14
C ARG A 61 -5.23 -17.72 13.47
N SER A 62 -4.41 -17.44 12.45
CA SER A 62 -3.07 -16.87 12.65
C SER A 62 -3.15 -15.50 13.32
N LEU A 63 -4.09 -14.64 12.91
CA LEU A 63 -4.31 -13.35 13.56
C LEU A 63 -4.66 -13.51 15.04
N SER A 64 -5.57 -14.43 15.36
CA SER A 64 -5.96 -14.73 16.74
C SER A 64 -4.80 -15.28 17.57
N GLU A 65 -4.05 -16.24 17.03
CA GLU A 65 -2.89 -16.86 17.69
C GLU A 65 -1.76 -15.84 17.94
N LEU A 66 -1.56 -14.90 17.02
CA LEU A 66 -0.54 -13.84 17.11
C LEU A 66 -1.03 -12.60 17.87
N GLY A 67 -2.30 -12.55 18.31
CA GLY A 67 -2.87 -11.39 19.00
C GLY A 67 -2.98 -10.14 18.13
N ILE A 68 -3.11 -10.30 16.80
CA ILE A 68 -3.16 -9.20 15.84
C ILE A 68 -4.61 -8.71 15.72
N THR A 69 -4.81 -7.44 16.02
CA THR A 69 -6.09 -6.75 15.80
C THR A 69 -6.26 -6.36 14.33
N ILE A 70 -7.50 -6.37 13.86
CA ILE A 70 -7.85 -5.90 12.52
C ILE A 70 -7.56 -4.39 12.43
N PRO A 71 -6.67 -3.94 11.53
CA PRO A 71 -6.42 -2.53 11.31
C PRO A 71 -7.63 -1.85 10.64
N ASP A 72 -7.82 -0.57 10.93
CA ASP A 72 -8.82 0.24 10.24
C ASP A 72 -8.44 0.42 8.76
N PHE A 73 -9.44 0.79 7.96
CA PHE A 73 -9.25 0.90 6.51
C PHE A 73 -8.30 2.04 6.12
N GLU A 74 -8.28 3.13 6.87
CA GLU A 74 -7.43 4.28 6.58
C GLU A 74 -5.95 3.94 6.80
N ASP A 75 -5.62 3.28 7.92
CA ASP A 75 -4.31 2.71 8.22
C ASP A 75 -3.83 1.78 7.10
N CYS A 76 -4.74 0.96 6.57
CA CYS A 76 -4.45 0.07 5.46
C CYS A 76 -4.14 0.84 4.18
N ALA A 77 -4.96 1.83 3.83
CA ALA A 77 -4.78 2.69 2.66
C ALA A 77 -3.47 3.48 2.74
N ARG A 78 -3.13 4.03 3.90
CA ARG A 78 -1.88 4.77 4.13
C ARG A 78 -0.63 3.91 3.95
N GLU A 79 -0.69 2.62 4.29
CA GLU A 79 0.39 1.67 3.98
C GLU A 79 0.50 1.41 2.46
N ILE A 80 -0.60 1.40 1.72
CA ILE A 80 -0.56 1.30 0.25
C ILE A 80 0.07 2.54 -0.38
N ILE A 81 -0.30 3.74 0.08
CA ILE A 81 0.35 4.99 -0.36
C ILE A 81 1.85 4.93 -0.05
N ARG A 82 2.24 4.48 1.14
CA ARG A 82 3.65 4.30 1.50
C ARG A 82 4.39 3.37 0.54
N LYS A 83 3.78 2.25 0.13
CA LYS A 83 4.36 1.33 -0.87
C LYS A 83 4.51 1.97 -2.24
N LEU A 84 3.51 2.72 -2.70
CA LEU A 84 3.58 3.46 -3.97
C LEU A 84 4.70 4.53 -3.93
N CYS A 85 4.85 5.25 -2.82
CA CYS A 85 5.98 6.17 -2.62
C CYS A 85 7.34 5.46 -2.65
N LEU A 86 7.46 4.26 -2.06
CA LEU A 86 8.68 3.46 -2.18
C LEU A 86 8.96 3.05 -3.63
N GLU A 87 7.93 2.68 -4.39
CA GLU A 87 8.08 2.32 -5.81
C GLU A 87 8.54 3.50 -6.67
N ILE A 88 8.06 4.71 -6.38
CA ILE A 88 8.55 5.96 -6.99
C ILE A 88 10.03 6.16 -6.67
N VAL A 89 10.40 6.16 -5.39
CA VAL A 89 11.78 6.44 -4.94
C VAL A 89 12.77 5.40 -5.46
N ASN A 90 12.37 4.13 -5.49
CA ASN A 90 13.19 3.03 -5.98
C ASN A 90 13.17 2.89 -7.51
N LYS A 91 12.41 3.73 -8.21
CA LYS A 91 12.26 3.72 -9.68
C LYS A 91 11.76 2.39 -10.22
N THR A 92 10.92 1.71 -9.44
CA THR A 92 10.29 0.43 -9.83
C THR A 92 8.92 0.62 -10.46
N LYS A 93 8.36 1.84 -10.41
CA LYS A 93 7.12 2.23 -11.07
C LYS A 93 7.25 3.64 -11.64
N ASP A 94 6.57 3.90 -12.75
CA ASP A 94 6.53 5.24 -13.33
C ASP A 94 5.88 6.23 -12.34
N PRO A 95 6.47 7.42 -12.12
CA PRO A 95 5.93 8.40 -11.17
C PRO A 95 4.49 8.84 -11.47
N PHE A 96 4.08 8.94 -12.73
CA PHE A 96 2.72 9.35 -13.08
C PHE A 96 1.72 8.23 -12.82
N GLU A 97 2.06 6.99 -13.19
CA GLU A 97 1.23 5.83 -12.86
C GLU A 97 1.05 5.65 -11.35
N ALA A 98 2.14 5.78 -10.59
CA ALA A 98 2.10 5.70 -9.13
C ALA A 98 1.26 6.83 -8.52
N THR A 99 1.39 8.07 -9.02
CA THR A 99 0.59 9.21 -8.56
C THR A 99 -0.90 9.00 -8.79
N LYS A 100 -1.29 8.51 -9.97
CA LYS A 100 -2.70 8.16 -10.27
C LYS A 100 -3.24 7.10 -9.32
N ASP A 101 -2.42 6.12 -8.95
CA ASP A 101 -2.83 5.11 -7.99
C ASP A 101 -2.89 5.67 -6.55
N ILE A 102 -1.97 6.55 -6.16
CA ILE A 102 -2.05 7.25 -4.87
C ILE A 102 -3.32 8.10 -4.81
N PHE A 103 -3.67 8.83 -5.87
CA PHE A 103 -4.91 9.61 -5.94
C PHE A 103 -6.15 8.73 -5.72
N LYS A 104 -6.24 7.57 -6.39
CA LYS A 104 -7.34 6.61 -6.17
C LYS A 104 -7.43 6.15 -4.72
N VAL A 105 -6.30 5.83 -4.10
CA VAL A 105 -6.26 5.40 -2.69
C VAL A 105 -6.71 6.55 -1.78
N THR A 106 -6.25 7.77 -2.02
CA THR A 106 -6.65 8.98 -1.29
C THR A 106 -8.15 9.26 -1.42
N PHE A 107 -8.75 9.03 -2.59
CA PHE A 107 -10.19 9.11 -2.79
C PHE A 107 -10.96 8.09 -1.94
N GLU A 108 -10.45 6.86 -1.82
CA GLU A 108 -11.09 5.80 -1.04
C GLU A 108 -11.17 6.11 0.48
N ILE A 109 -10.34 7.04 0.96
CA ILE A 109 -10.31 7.50 2.35
C ILE A 109 -10.79 8.95 2.52
N ASP A 110 -11.63 9.43 1.60
CA ASP A 110 -12.31 10.73 1.65
C ASP A 110 -11.37 11.94 1.71
N TYR A 111 -10.29 11.91 0.92
CA TYR A 111 -9.35 13.02 0.71
C TYR A 111 -8.82 13.67 1.99
N PRO A 112 -8.06 12.94 2.83
CA PRO A 112 -7.43 13.50 4.01
C PRO A 112 -6.57 14.71 3.65
N ALA A 113 -6.66 15.77 4.46
CA ALA A 113 -6.01 17.05 4.17
C ALA A 113 -4.49 16.93 4.01
N ASP A 114 -3.85 16.00 4.72
CA ASP A 114 -2.42 15.74 4.63
C ASP A 114 -2.00 15.08 3.29
N LEU A 115 -2.95 14.53 2.55
CA LEU A 115 -2.74 13.90 1.24
C LEU A 115 -3.14 14.80 0.07
N SER A 116 -3.58 16.04 0.32
CA SER A 116 -4.06 16.95 -0.73
C SER A 116 -3.00 17.26 -1.79
N VAL A 117 -1.71 17.15 -1.45
CA VAL A 117 -0.61 17.31 -2.41
C VAL A 117 -0.73 16.34 -3.58
N TRP A 118 -1.17 15.12 -3.35
CA TRP A 118 -1.33 14.10 -4.39
C TRP A 118 -2.46 14.40 -5.37
N ILE A 119 -3.48 15.13 -4.93
CA ILE A 119 -4.57 15.61 -5.79
C ILE A 119 -4.00 16.64 -6.79
N ASN A 120 -3.24 17.60 -6.29
CA ASN A 120 -2.62 18.63 -7.14
C ASN A 120 -1.60 18.03 -8.13
N LEU A 121 -0.86 16.99 -7.71
CA LEU A 121 0.07 16.29 -8.59
C LEU A 121 -0.66 15.52 -9.69
N ASP A 122 -1.78 14.87 -9.38
CA ASP A 122 -2.63 14.18 -10.37
C ASP A 122 -3.23 15.16 -11.38
N GLU A 123 -3.74 16.31 -10.92
CA GLU A 123 -4.19 17.40 -11.79
C GLU A 123 -3.05 17.91 -12.70
N GLY A 124 -1.83 18.01 -12.17
CA GLY A 124 -0.65 18.36 -12.96
C GLY A 124 -0.38 17.36 -14.10
N ILE A 125 -0.60 16.07 -13.87
CA ILE A 125 -0.47 15.03 -14.90
C ILE A 125 -1.56 15.20 -15.97
N ASP A 126 -2.80 15.42 -15.57
CA ASP A 126 -3.90 15.64 -16.50
C ASP A 126 -3.65 16.87 -17.38
N ARG A 127 -3.11 17.94 -16.82
CA ARG A 127 -2.71 19.13 -17.59
C ARG A 127 -1.64 18.85 -18.64
N ILE A 128 -0.65 18.01 -18.35
CA ILE A 128 0.33 17.60 -19.38
C ILE A 128 -0.34 16.86 -20.55
N ILE A 129 -1.34 16.02 -20.24
CA ILE A 129 -2.01 15.18 -21.24
C ILE A 129 -3.00 15.99 -22.08
N TYR A 130 -3.76 16.88 -21.43
CA TYR A 130 -4.95 17.49 -22.01
C TYR A 130 -4.84 18.99 -22.30
N ASP A 131 -3.91 19.74 -21.68
CA ASP A 131 -3.77 21.16 -21.98
C ASP A 131 -3.18 21.39 -23.38
N ASP A 132 -3.46 22.56 -23.95
CA ASP A 132 -2.79 23.03 -25.16
C ASP A 132 -1.28 23.17 -24.91
N GLU A 133 -0.47 22.89 -25.94
CA GLU A 133 1.00 22.85 -25.87
C GLU A 133 1.64 24.09 -25.20
N TYR A 134 1.00 25.26 -25.31
CA TYR A 134 1.49 26.51 -24.72
C TYR A 134 1.33 26.59 -23.19
N TYR A 135 0.41 25.83 -22.60
CA TYR A 135 0.08 25.86 -21.16
C TYR A 135 0.49 24.60 -20.40
N LYS A 136 1.05 23.61 -21.11
CA LYS A 136 1.49 22.36 -20.51
C LYS A 136 2.59 22.61 -19.47
N PRO A 137 2.49 21.98 -18.29
CA PRO A 137 3.59 21.92 -17.34
C PRO A 137 4.80 21.22 -17.96
N ASP A 138 5.99 21.49 -17.42
CA ASP A 138 7.17 20.69 -17.76
C ASP A 138 7.06 19.30 -17.11
N GLU A 139 7.11 18.26 -17.94
CA GLU A 139 6.96 16.86 -17.50
C GLU A 139 8.08 16.45 -16.53
N LYS A 140 9.30 16.90 -16.79
CA LYS A 140 10.46 16.54 -15.99
C LYS A 140 10.38 17.21 -14.61
N GLU A 141 10.03 18.49 -14.55
CA GLU A 141 9.81 19.21 -13.30
C GLU A 141 8.71 18.55 -12.46
N LEU A 142 7.59 18.14 -13.08
CA LEU A 142 6.52 17.45 -12.37
C LEU A 142 6.98 16.08 -11.82
N LYS A 143 7.74 15.30 -12.60
CA LYS A 143 8.32 14.03 -12.12
C LYS A 143 9.28 14.24 -10.96
N GLU A 144 10.12 15.27 -11.01
CA GLU A 144 11.02 15.65 -9.91
C GLU A 144 10.24 16.05 -8.66
N GLN A 145 9.12 16.78 -8.81
CA GLN A 145 8.24 17.13 -7.71
C GLN A 145 7.56 15.90 -7.08
N ILE A 146 7.06 14.96 -7.91
CA ILE A 146 6.47 13.69 -7.43
C ILE A 146 7.50 12.90 -6.62
N GLU A 147 8.74 12.78 -7.12
CA GLU A 147 9.80 12.09 -6.39
C GLU A 147 10.14 12.77 -5.05
N LEU A 148 10.11 14.11 -5.00
CA LEU A 148 10.34 14.87 -3.77
C LEU A 148 9.22 14.60 -2.75
N GLU A 149 7.97 14.66 -3.15
CA GLU A 149 6.84 14.44 -2.24
C GLU A 149 6.75 12.99 -1.77
N ALA A 150 7.11 12.02 -2.62
CA ALA A 150 7.24 10.63 -2.20
C ALA A 150 8.29 10.48 -1.07
N LYS A 151 9.45 11.15 -1.19
CA LYS A 151 10.49 11.15 -0.13
C LYS A 151 10.00 11.84 1.14
N ASN A 152 9.31 12.98 1.01
CA ASN A 152 8.76 13.71 2.15
C ASN A 152 7.74 12.85 2.92
N TYR A 153 6.83 12.18 2.20
CA TYR A 153 5.84 11.29 2.79
C TYR A 153 6.51 10.14 3.57
N LEU A 154 7.52 9.49 2.98
CA LEU A 154 8.26 8.41 3.63
C LEU A 154 9.00 8.90 4.89
N ALA A 155 9.65 10.07 4.81
CA ALA A 155 10.35 10.66 5.94
C ALA A 155 9.41 11.00 7.11
N ALA A 156 8.20 11.52 6.82
CA ALA A 156 7.20 11.82 7.84
C ALA A 156 6.76 10.55 8.59
N GLN A 157 6.58 9.44 7.87
CA GLN A 157 6.21 8.14 8.45
C GLN A 157 7.32 7.57 9.35
N ASP A 158 8.59 7.75 9.03
CA ASP A 158 9.69 7.27 9.88
C ASP A 158 9.81 8.08 11.18
N VAL A 159 9.48 9.37 11.17
CA VAL A 159 9.44 10.21 12.39
C VAL A 159 8.31 9.80 13.33
N GLU A 160 7.15 9.41 12.81
CA GLU A 160 6.02 8.91 13.61
C GLU A 160 6.32 7.56 14.28
N ASN A 161 7.14 6.70 13.65
CA ASN A 161 7.52 5.40 14.20
C ASN A 161 8.57 5.48 15.35
N ILE A 162 9.11 6.66 15.65
CA ILE A 162 10.11 6.90 16.71
C ILE A 162 9.46 7.46 18.00
N ARG A 163 8.20 7.89 17.95
CA ARG A 163 7.45 8.44 19.10
C ARG A 163 6.56 7.39 19.75
#